data_AF-A0A1H5X026-F1
#
_entry.id   AF-A0A1H5X026-F1
#
_cell.length_a   1.000
_cell.length_b   1.000
_cell.length_c   1.000
_cell.angle_alpha   90.00
_cell.angle_beta   90.00
_cell.angle_gamma   90.00
#
_symmetry.space_group_name_H-M   'P 1'
#
loop_
_entity.id
_entity.type
_entity.pdbx_description
1 polymer ?
#
loop_
_entity_poly.entity_id
_entity_poly.type
_entity_poly.pdbx_seq_one_letter_code
_entity_poly.pdbx_strand_id
1 'polypeptide(L)'
;MDKKGTFIAAIKENEGFIFKIAAVYTNSTDDKNDLVQEIIYQLWKSYDSFTQKSKLSTWMYRVALNVAIYQLKVSKKRIFTILIDEQVLDYHEVDNSKTEENWQIFRQQIDTLNLLDKGIVMLYLDNKSYDEIAEIIGISSSNVATKLSRIKEKLKTQIFKKM
;
A
#
# COMPACT_ATOMS: atom_id res chain seq x y z
N MET A 1 -2.61 -25.37 17.65
CA MET A 1 -3.08 -25.03 16.29
C MET A 1 -2.09 -25.58 15.29
N ASP A 2 -2.57 -26.13 14.19
CA ASP A 2 -1.74 -26.47 13.04
C ASP A 2 -1.18 -25.20 12.37
N LYS A 3 -0.10 -25.34 11.60
CA LYS A 3 0.54 -24.21 10.88
C LYS A 3 -0.47 -23.42 10.04
N LYS A 4 -1.35 -24.14 9.33
CA LYS A 4 -2.39 -23.55 8.49
C LYS A 4 -3.39 -22.74 9.31
N GLY A 5 -3.88 -23.27 10.43
CA GLY A 5 -4.80 -22.55 11.31
C GLY A 5 -4.20 -21.25 11.86
N THR A 6 -2.94 -21.30 12.31
CA THR A 6 -2.22 -20.12 12.83
C THR A 6 -2.02 -19.05 11.75
N PHE A 7 -1.64 -19.46 10.54
CA PHE A 7 -1.50 -18.56 9.41
C PHE A 7 -2.82 -17.90 9.01
N ILE A 8 -3.91 -18.67 8.92
CA ILE A 8 -5.23 -18.12 8.56
C ILE A 8 -5.68 -17.09 9.60
N ALA A 9 -5.47 -17.35 10.89
CA ALA A 9 -5.77 -16.40 11.95
C ALA A 9 -4.98 -15.10 11.78
N ALA A 10 -3.66 -15.22 11.51
CA ALA A 10 -2.80 -14.06 11.26
C ALA A 10 -3.24 -13.25 10.03
N ILE A 11 -3.63 -13.90 8.92
CA ILE A 11 -4.18 -13.20 7.75
C ILE A 11 -5.46 -12.46 8.12
N LYS A 12 -6.42 -13.11 8.77
CA LYS A 12 -7.71 -12.48 9.13
C LYS A 12 -7.54 -11.26 10.03
N GLU A 13 -6.65 -11.34 11.02
CA GLU A 13 -6.35 -10.22 11.91
C GLU A 13 -5.73 -9.02 11.17
N ASN A 14 -5.12 -9.27 10.00
CA ASN A 14 -4.31 -8.30 9.27
C ASN A 14 -4.81 -8.01 7.84
N GLU A 15 -5.98 -8.54 7.45
CA GLU A 15 -6.46 -8.50 6.06
C GLU A 15 -6.69 -7.05 5.57
N GLY A 16 -7.12 -6.17 6.48
CA GLY A 16 -7.41 -4.78 6.15
C GLY A 16 -6.23 -4.05 5.52
N PHE A 17 -5.00 -4.30 5.99
CA PHE A 17 -3.84 -3.66 5.38
C PHE A 17 -3.48 -4.28 4.04
N ILE A 18 -3.68 -5.60 3.87
CA ILE A 18 -3.39 -6.30 2.61
C ILE A 18 -4.25 -5.72 1.49
N PHE A 19 -5.56 -5.58 1.73
CA PHE A 19 -6.48 -4.94 0.79
C PHE A 19 -6.14 -3.47 0.54
N LYS A 20 -5.71 -2.74 1.58
CA LYS A 20 -5.29 -1.34 1.46
C LYS A 20 -4.03 -1.20 0.60
N ILE A 21 -3.04 -2.08 0.78
CA ILE A 21 -1.80 -2.09 -0.02
C ILE A 21 -2.19 -2.35 -1.47
N ALA A 22 -2.99 -3.39 -1.72
CA ALA A 22 -3.40 -3.71 -3.08
C ALA A 22 -4.10 -2.53 -3.76
N ALA A 23 -5.09 -1.91 -3.09
CA ALA A 23 -5.81 -0.75 -3.61
C ALA A 23 -4.91 0.48 -3.86
N VAL A 24 -3.82 0.65 -3.11
CA VAL A 24 -2.88 1.76 -3.28
C VAL A 24 -1.96 1.54 -4.49
N TYR A 25 -1.73 0.30 -4.90
CA TYR A 25 -0.76 -0.07 -5.93
C TYR A 25 -1.39 -0.62 -7.22
N THR A 26 -2.72 -0.63 -7.34
CA THR A 26 -3.43 -1.10 -8.55
C THR A 26 -4.55 -0.13 -8.91
N ASN A 27 -4.99 -0.18 -10.18
CA ASN A 27 -6.03 0.71 -10.70
C ASN A 27 -7.35 -0.01 -11.03
N SER A 28 -7.33 -1.33 -11.26
CA SER A 28 -8.53 -2.13 -11.52
C SER A 28 -8.85 -3.07 -10.35
N THR A 29 -10.12 -3.47 -10.25
CA THR A 29 -10.57 -4.47 -9.28
C THR A 29 -9.89 -5.82 -9.48
N ASP A 30 -9.67 -6.21 -10.74
CA ASP A 30 -9.01 -7.47 -11.08
C ASP A 30 -7.54 -7.47 -10.65
N ASP A 31 -6.79 -6.41 -10.99
CA ASP A 31 -5.39 -6.26 -10.55
C ASP A 31 -5.28 -6.26 -9.02
N LYS A 32 -6.25 -5.64 -8.34
CA LYS A 32 -6.31 -5.60 -6.88
C LYS A 32 -6.48 -7.02 -6.32
N ASN A 33 -7.44 -7.78 -6.83
CA ASN A 33 -7.71 -9.15 -6.38
C ASN A 33 -6.52 -10.08 -6.65
N ASP A 34 -5.89 -9.95 -7.81
CA ASP A 34 -4.68 -10.69 -8.17
C ASP A 34 -3.51 -10.35 -7.24
N LEU A 35 -3.31 -9.06 -6.95
CA LEU A 35 -2.25 -8.63 -6.04
C LEU A 35 -2.50 -9.11 -4.60
N VAL A 36 -3.75 -9.09 -4.12
CA VAL A 36 -4.09 -9.67 -2.80
C VAL A 36 -3.73 -11.14 -2.74
N GLN A 37 -4.11 -11.92 -3.77
CA GLN A 37 -3.79 -13.35 -3.85
C GLN A 37 -2.28 -13.58 -3.86
N GLU A 38 -1.53 -12.83 -4.66
CA GLU A 38 -0.08 -12.93 -4.74
C GLU A 38 0.59 -12.59 -3.39
N ILE A 39 0.10 -11.54 -2.70
CA ILE A 39 0.58 -11.18 -1.36
C ILE A 39 0.37 -12.35 -0.38
N ILE A 40 -0.84 -12.92 -0.33
CA ILE A 40 -1.17 -14.04 0.57
C ILE A 40 -0.31 -15.27 0.24
N TYR A 41 -0.11 -15.55 -1.05
CA TYR A 41 0.74 -16.65 -1.50
C TYR A 41 2.19 -16.48 -1.03
N GLN A 42 2.77 -15.29 -1.22
CA GLN A 42 4.15 -15.01 -0.81
C GLN A 42 4.30 -15.01 0.72
N LEU A 43 3.30 -14.53 1.45
CA LEU A 43 3.24 -14.63 2.91
C LEU A 43 3.26 -16.09 3.37
N TRP A 44 2.43 -16.95 2.76
CA TRP A 44 2.42 -18.38 3.08
C TRP A 44 3.76 -19.05 2.79
N LYS A 45 4.31 -18.80 1.60
CA LYS A 45 5.60 -19.36 1.14
C LYS A 45 6.75 -18.97 2.06
N SER A 46 6.72 -17.76 2.60
CA SER A 46 7.78 -17.23 3.47
C SER A 46 7.48 -17.36 4.97
N TYR A 47 6.33 -17.92 5.36
CA TYR A 47 5.90 -17.94 6.76
C TYR A 47 6.89 -18.63 7.71
N ASP A 48 7.51 -19.73 7.26
CA ASP A 48 8.50 -20.46 8.07
C ASP A 48 9.81 -19.68 8.28
N SER A 49 10.07 -18.65 7.46
CA SER A 49 11.24 -17.78 7.60
C SER A 49 11.05 -16.66 8.61
N PHE A 50 9.84 -16.52 9.17
CA PHE A 50 9.57 -15.50 10.18
C PHE A 50 10.25 -15.86 11.52
N THR A 51 11.25 -15.06 11.90
CA THR A 51 12.11 -15.31 13.07
C THR A 51 11.72 -14.53 14.32
N GLN A 52 10.50 -13.96 14.39
CA GLN A 52 9.99 -13.19 15.54
C GLN A 52 10.87 -12.00 15.99
N LYS A 53 11.77 -11.51 15.14
CA LYS A 53 12.60 -10.33 15.41
C LYS A 53 11.82 -9.01 15.37
N SER A 54 10.58 -9.06 14.90
CA SER A 54 9.62 -7.96 14.92
C SER A 54 8.21 -8.50 15.06
N LYS A 55 7.24 -7.60 15.21
CA LYS A 55 5.82 -7.97 15.21
C LYS A 55 5.49 -8.69 13.91
N LEU A 56 4.63 -9.70 13.99
CA LEU A 56 4.18 -10.45 12.81
C LEU A 56 3.60 -9.50 11.75
N SER A 57 2.78 -8.54 12.15
CA SER A 57 2.22 -7.54 11.25
C SER A 57 3.29 -6.72 10.53
N THR A 58 4.34 -6.27 11.21
CA THR A 58 5.48 -5.56 10.59
C THR A 58 6.15 -6.40 9.51
N TRP A 59 6.42 -7.68 9.79
CA TRP A 59 6.96 -8.61 8.80
C TRP A 59 6.00 -8.79 7.61
N MET A 60 4.70 -8.96 7.87
CA MET A 60 3.71 -9.14 6.81
C MET A 60 3.59 -7.89 5.91
N TYR A 61 3.62 -6.68 6.50
CA TYR A 61 3.65 -5.42 5.76
C TYR A 61 4.86 -5.35 4.82
N ARG A 62 6.04 -5.75 5.31
CA ARG A 62 7.26 -5.77 4.49
C ARG A 62 7.13 -6.71 3.30
N VAL A 63 6.63 -7.92 3.50
CA VAL A 63 6.40 -8.87 2.41
C VAL A 63 5.40 -8.31 1.41
N ALA A 64 4.24 -7.84 1.88
CA ALA A 64 3.17 -7.32 1.04
C ALA A 64 3.62 -6.12 0.19
N LEU A 65 4.35 -5.17 0.79
CA LEU A 65 4.86 -3.99 0.11
C LEU A 65 5.89 -4.35 -0.98
N ASN A 66 6.80 -5.29 -0.69
CA ASN A 66 7.78 -5.75 -1.66
C ASN A 66 7.10 -6.44 -2.86
N VAL A 67 6.07 -7.25 -2.61
CA VAL A 67 5.28 -7.91 -3.65
C VAL A 67 4.56 -6.88 -4.53
N ALA A 68 3.89 -5.90 -3.94
CA ALA A 68 3.19 -4.85 -4.67
C ALA A 68 4.15 -4.02 -5.55
N ILE A 69 5.29 -3.61 -5.00
CA ILE A 69 6.30 -2.84 -5.74
C ILE A 69 6.90 -3.69 -6.88
N TYR A 70 7.17 -4.97 -6.63
CA TYR A 70 7.67 -5.89 -7.64
C TYR A 70 6.68 -6.04 -8.80
N GLN A 71 5.40 -6.31 -8.50
CA GLN A 71 4.40 -6.49 -9.56
C GLN A 71 4.17 -5.24 -10.39
N LEU A 72 4.18 -4.06 -9.77
CA LEU A 72 4.13 -2.80 -10.52
C LEU A 72 5.33 -2.56 -11.43
N LYS A 73 6.52 -3.01 -11.03
CA LYS A 73 7.72 -2.91 -11.89
C LYS A 73 7.66 -3.90 -13.05
N VAL A 74 7.09 -5.08 -12.85
CA VAL A 74 6.94 -6.11 -13.88
C VAL A 74 5.82 -5.73 -14.86
N SER A 75 4.68 -5.24 -14.38
CA SER A 75 3.56 -4.82 -15.23
C SER A 75 3.95 -3.66 -16.16
N LYS A 76 4.72 -2.68 -15.67
CA LYS A 76 5.28 -1.58 -16.49
C LYS A 76 6.24 -2.06 -17.59
N LYS A 77 6.81 -3.27 -17.47
CA LYS A 77 7.67 -3.87 -18.50
C LYS A 77 6.87 -4.69 -19.52
N ARG A 78 5.64 -5.10 -19.19
CA ARG A 78 4.75 -5.74 -20.17
C ARG A 78 4.23 -4.65 -21.10
N ILE A 79 4.38 -4.89 -22.40
CA ILE A 79 3.91 -4.02 -23.48
C ILE A 79 2.43 -3.71 -23.23
N PHE A 80 2.06 -2.43 -23.31
CA PHE A 80 0.67 -1.96 -23.26
C PHE A 80 -0.15 -2.72 -24.31
N THR A 81 -0.97 -3.67 -23.90
CA THR A 81 -2.06 -4.15 -24.72
C THR A 81 -3.11 -3.04 -24.74
N ILE A 82 -3.45 -2.55 -25.93
CA ILE A 82 -4.50 -1.54 -26.10
C ILE A 82 -5.81 -2.19 -25.63
N LEU A 83 -6.35 -1.71 -24.51
CA LEU A 83 -7.69 -2.03 -24.07
C LEU A 83 -8.67 -1.39 -25.07
N ILE A 84 -9.52 -2.22 -25.68
CA ILE A 84 -10.70 -1.75 -26.42
C ILE A 84 -11.68 -1.26 -25.35
N ASP A 85 -12.12 -0.01 -25.53
CA ASP A 85 -12.96 0.81 -24.64
C ASP A 85 -13.96 -0.01 -23.82
N GLU A 86 -13.60 -0.25 -22.55
CA GLU A 86 -14.53 -0.69 -21.53
C GLU A 86 -14.64 0.49 -20.56
N GLN A 87 -15.69 1.28 -20.74
CA GLN A 87 -16.05 2.34 -19.81
C GLN A 87 -16.32 1.71 -18.45
N VAL A 88 -15.31 1.71 -17.58
CA VAL A 88 -15.48 1.41 -16.16
C VAL A 88 -16.21 2.61 -15.55
N LEU A 89 -17.54 2.48 -15.45
CA LEU A 89 -18.37 3.32 -14.61
C LEU A 89 -17.94 3.11 -13.16
N ASP A 90 -17.19 4.08 -12.63
CA ASP A 90 -16.84 4.16 -11.23
C ASP A 90 -18.13 4.45 -10.43
N TYR A 91 -18.63 3.44 -9.72
CA TYR A 91 -19.78 3.61 -8.84
C TYR A 91 -19.30 4.17 -7.50
N HIS A 92 -19.36 5.49 -7.38
CA HIS A 92 -19.31 6.18 -6.11
C HIS A 92 -20.70 6.71 -5.77
N GLU A 93 -21.33 6.17 -4.73
CA GLU A 93 -22.45 6.84 -4.07
C GLU A 93 -21.96 8.19 -3.55
N VAL A 94 -22.54 9.26 -4.10
CA VAL A 94 -22.16 10.64 -3.83
C VAL A 94 -22.85 11.09 -2.54
N ASP A 95 -22.13 11.06 -1.41
CA ASP A 95 -22.47 11.88 -0.25
C ASP A 95 -21.65 13.18 -0.30
N ASN A 96 -22.33 14.27 -0.63
CA ASN A 96 -21.76 15.53 -1.09
C ASN A 96 -21.32 16.40 0.10
N SER A 97 -20.28 15.95 0.83
CA SER A 97 -19.65 16.72 1.90
C SER A 97 -18.29 17.27 1.46
N LYS A 98 -17.97 18.50 1.89
CA LYS A 98 -16.68 19.17 1.64
C LYS A 98 -15.46 18.36 2.14
N THR A 99 -15.69 17.41 3.05
CA THR A 99 -14.69 16.48 3.57
C THR A 99 -14.28 15.43 2.54
N GLU A 100 -15.24 14.91 1.75
CA GLU A 100 -14.97 13.90 0.73
C GLU A 100 -14.18 14.50 -0.44
N GLU A 101 -14.51 15.72 -0.85
CA GLU A 101 -13.77 16.45 -1.89
C GLU A 101 -12.29 16.65 -1.51
N ASN A 102 -12.03 17.08 -0.27
CA ASN A 102 -10.66 17.22 0.25
C ASN A 102 -9.92 15.88 0.29
N TRP A 103 -10.62 14.79 0.62
CA TRP A 103 -10.06 13.45 0.64
C TRP A 103 -9.69 12.93 -0.75
N GLN A 104 -10.53 13.19 -1.75
CA GLN A 104 -10.26 12.88 -3.15
C GLN A 104 -9.04 13.64 -3.67
N ILE A 105 -8.95 14.94 -3.41
CA ILE A 105 -7.78 15.76 -3.77
C ILE A 105 -6.52 15.21 -3.11
N PHE A 106 -6.59 14.85 -1.82
CA PHE A 106 -5.48 14.27 -1.08
C PHE A 106 -5.01 12.93 -1.68
N ARG A 107 -5.93 12.02 -2.02
CA ARG A 107 -5.63 10.75 -2.68
C ARG A 107 -4.92 10.96 -4.02
N GLN A 108 -5.44 11.85 -4.85
CA GLN A 108 -4.81 12.19 -6.13
C GLN A 108 -3.36 12.68 -5.96
N GLN A 109 -3.08 13.47 -4.90
CA GLN A 109 -1.69 13.92 -4.67
C GLN A 109 -0.79 12.79 -4.19
N ILE A 110 -1.28 11.88 -3.35
CA ILE A 110 -0.55 10.68 -2.93
C ILE A 110 -0.18 9.80 -4.15
N ASP A 111 -1.05 9.73 -5.16
CA ASP A 111 -0.78 8.96 -6.38
C ASP A 111 0.38 9.52 -7.21
N THR A 112 0.71 10.81 -7.05
CA THR A 112 1.89 11.43 -7.68
C THR A 112 3.20 11.12 -6.98
N LEU A 113 3.17 10.48 -5.80
CA LEU A 113 4.37 10.08 -5.09
C LEU A 113 5.01 8.86 -5.77
N ASN A 114 6.33 8.74 -5.63
CA ASN A 114 6.99 7.49 -6.00
C ASN A 114 6.53 6.36 -5.06
N LEU A 115 6.69 5.12 -5.50
CA LEU A 115 6.19 3.93 -4.78
C LEU A 115 6.68 3.86 -3.32
N LEU A 116 7.93 4.24 -3.07
CA LEU A 116 8.52 4.18 -1.73
C LEU A 116 7.90 5.25 -0.81
N ASP A 117 7.78 6.49 -1.30
CA ASP A 117 7.19 7.59 -0.54
C ASP A 117 5.69 7.33 -0.28
N LYS A 118 4.98 6.70 -1.23
CA LYS A 118 3.60 6.22 -1.07
C LYS A 118 3.49 5.21 0.08
N GLY A 119 4.40 4.23 0.13
CA GLY A 119 4.49 3.25 1.22
C GLY A 119 4.77 3.90 2.58
N ILE A 120 5.65 4.90 2.64
CA ILE A 120 5.94 5.64 3.89
C ILE A 120 4.70 6.38 4.40
N VAL A 121 3.99 7.11 3.52
CA VAL A 121 2.76 7.82 3.92
C VAL A 121 1.70 6.84 4.40
N MET A 122 1.51 5.74 3.69
CA MET A 122 0.52 4.73 4.05
C MET A 122 0.79 4.14 5.45
N LEU A 123 2.02 3.75 5.74
CA LEU A 123 2.39 3.21 7.05
C LEU A 123 2.25 4.26 8.16
N TYR A 124 2.57 5.52 7.87
CA TYR A 124 2.36 6.62 8.81
C TYR A 124 0.87 6.84 9.13
N LEU A 125 0.00 6.79 8.11
CA LEU A 125 -1.46 6.85 8.30
C LEU A 125 -2.01 5.64 9.06
N ASP A 126 -1.34 4.49 8.96
CA ASP A 126 -1.62 3.28 9.76
C ASP A 126 -1.02 3.35 11.19
N ASN A 127 -0.63 4.54 11.65
CA ASN A 127 -0.05 4.81 12.97
C ASN A 127 1.21 3.98 13.29
N LYS A 128 2.00 3.59 12.28
CA LYS A 128 3.30 2.95 12.51
C LYS A 128 4.31 3.98 13.00
N SER A 129 5.09 3.58 13.99
CA SER A 129 6.24 4.37 14.46
C SER A 129 7.30 4.50 13.38
N TYR A 130 8.18 5.51 13.46
CA TYR A 130 9.24 5.69 12.47
C TYR A 130 10.19 4.50 12.42
N ASP A 131 10.40 3.81 13.54
CA ASP A 131 11.22 2.60 13.60
C ASP A 131 10.54 1.41 12.93
N GLU A 132 9.23 1.23 13.11
CA GLU A 132 8.46 0.21 12.38
C GLU A 132 8.45 0.49 10.86
N ILE A 133 8.28 1.76 10.46
CA ILE A 133 8.33 2.15 9.04
C ILE A 133 9.73 1.87 8.47
N ALA A 134 10.78 2.23 9.21
CA ALA A 134 12.17 1.98 8.84
C ALA A 134 12.43 0.48 8.62
N GLU A 135 11.93 -0.36 9.52
CA GLU A 135 12.07 -1.82 9.41
C GLU A 135 11.30 -2.42 8.22
N ILE A 136 10.10 -1.89 7.95
CA ILE A 136 9.25 -2.34 6.83
C ILE A 136 9.86 -1.93 5.48
N ILE A 137 10.32 -0.68 5.38
CA ILE A 137 10.82 -0.09 4.13
C ILE A 137 12.29 -0.47 3.87
N GLY A 138 13.06 -0.77 4.91
CA GLY A 138 14.49 -1.09 4.81
C GLY A 138 15.39 0.16 4.70
N ILE A 139 15.02 1.24 5.39
CA ILE A 139 15.82 2.49 5.49
C ILE A 139 16.00 2.87 6.96
N SER A 140 16.85 3.85 7.28
CA SER A 140 16.99 4.33 8.67
C SER A 140 15.77 5.13 9.12
N SER A 141 15.48 5.09 10.44
CA SER A 141 14.42 5.89 11.08
C SER A 141 14.60 7.40 10.84
N SER A 142 15.86 7.88 10.85
CA SER A 142 16.19 9.26 10.47
C SER A 142 15.84 9.61 9.01
N ASN A 143 16.00 8.66 8.09
CA ASN A 143 15.64 8.84 6.69
C ASN A 143 14.12 8.81 6.51
N VAL A 144 13.40 7.98 7.28
CA VAL A 144 11.92 8.02 7.34
C VAL A 144 11.45 9.41 7.77
N ALA A 145 11.97 9.95 8.87
CA ALA A 145 11.58 11.27 9.37
C ALA A 145 11.83 12.37 8.32
N THR A 146 13.02 12.37 7.70
CA THR A 146 13.40 13.33 6.67
C THR A 146 12.48 13.23 5.45
N LYS A 147 12.23 12.02 4.95
CA LYS A 147 11.32 11.77 3.83
C LYS A 147 9.91 12.20 4.14
N LEU A 148 9.38 11.83 5.31
CA LEU A 148 8.03 12.19 5.71
C LEU A 148 7.85 13.71 5.81
N SER A 149 8.84 14.45 6.32
CA SER A 149 8.82 15.92 6.32
C SER A 149 8.71 16.48 4.90
N ARG A 150 9.56 16.01 3.98
CA ARG A 150 9.55 16.44 2.58
C ARG A 150 8.25 16.08 1.87
N ILE A 151 7.69 14.90 2.14
CA ILE A 151 6.40 14.48 1.57
C ILE A 151 5.28 15.38 2.07
N LYS A 152 5.23 15.68 3.38
CA LYS A 152 4.24 16.59 3.96
C LYS A 152 4.32 17.99 3.33
N GLU A 153 5.53 18.52 3.15
CA GLU A 153 5.74 19.80 2.45
C GLU A 153 5.26 19.74 0.99
N LYS A 154 5.63 18.70 0.24
CA LYS A 154 5.22 18.52 -1.15
C LYS A 154 3.69 18.46 -1.28
N LEU A 155 3.04 17.63 -0.47
CA LEU A 155 1.58 17.49 -0.47
C LEU A 155 0.90 18.81 -0.10
N LYS A 156 1.42 19.51 0.91
CA LYS A 156 0.93 20.84 1.30
C LYS A 156 0.97 21.80 0.10
N THR A 157 2.13 21.98 -0.53
CA THR A 157 2.28 22.89 -1.67
C THR A 157 1.37 22.51 -2.85
N GLN A 158 1.22 21.21 -3.14
CA GLN A 158 0.37 20.75 -4.23
C GLN A 158 -1.12 20.97 -3.96
N ILE A 159 -1.58 20.72 -2.73
CA ILE A 159 -2.98 20.92 -2.32
C ILE A 159 -3.32 22.42 -2.32
N PHE A 160 -2.45 23.27 -1.76
CA PHE A 160 -2.65 24.72 -1.76
C PHE A 160 -2.62 25.38 -3.15
N LYS A 161 -2.00 24.73 -4.15
CA LYS A 161 -2.00 25.22 -5.54
C LYS A 161 -3.28 24.85 -6.31
N LYS A 162 -4.03 23.85 -5.83
CA LYS A 162 -5.22 23.29 -6.49
C LYS A 162 -6.54 23.80 -5.89
N MET A 163 -6.50 24.37 -4.68
CA MET A 163 -7.57 25.18 -4.07
C MET A 163 -7.48 26.63 -4.56
#